data_AF-A0A131YMG9-F1
#
_entry.id   AF-A0A131YMG9-F1
#
_cell.length_a   1.000
_cell.length_b   1.000
_cell.length_c   1.000
_cell.angle_alpha   90.00
_cell.angle_beta   90.00
_cell.angle_gamma   90.00
#
_symmetry.space_group_name_H-M   'P 1'
#
loop_
_entity.id
_entity.type
_entity.pdbx_description
1 polymer ?
#
loop_
_entity_poly.entity_id
_entity_poly.type
_entity_poly.pdbx_seq_one_letter_code
_entity_poly.pdbx_strand_id
1 'polypeptide(L)'
;MHVRVSLAILILFCTHYTSPMQCFPKRRPIIYSIIQFVSTRQRVWTYKISQGGRLRCQYNTMRAITPQQMVYNRTYLYAGHRRSISLLGLFDAQHRNRMYVRTDDLRRTLLGMETLLYEATNTSCGVVKTESIGSAFFVLSFSSSRKF
;
A
#
# COMPACT_ATOMS: atom_id res chain seq x y z
N MET A 1 -30.69 53.45 25.23
CA MET A 1 -31.02 52.36 24.28
C MET A 1 -29.88 52.02 23.32
N HIS A 2 -29.10 52.99 22.82
CA HIS A 2 -27.99 52.76 21.87
C HIS A 2 -26.90 51.75 22.33
N VAL A 3 -26.46 51.82 23.59
CA VAL A 3 -25.36 50.97 24.11
C VAL A 3 -25.70 49.47 24.06
N ARG A 4 -26.98 49.11 24.29
CA ARG A 4 -27.43 47.71 24.25
C ARG A 4 -27.51 47.16 22.82
N VAL A 5 -27.85 48.02 21.86
CA VAL A 5 -27.90 47.68 20.43
C VAL A 5 -26.49 47.49 19.88
N SER A 6 -25.55 48.36 20.26
CA SER A 6 -24.14 48.24 19.87
C SER A 6 -23.48 46.95 20.41
N LEU A 7 -23.79 46.57 21.65
CA LEU A 7 -23.32 45.31 22.25
C LEU A 7 -23.89 44.08 21.53
N ALA A 8 -25.18 44.09 21.19
CA ALA A 8 -25.82 42.99 20.47
C ALA A 8 -25.21 42.79 19.07
N ILE A 9 -24.92 43.88 18.36
CA ILE A 9 -24.26 43.85 17.05
C ILE A 9 -22.85 43.28 17.17
N LEU A 10 -22.08 43.69 18.19
CA LEU A 10 -20.71 43.23 18.39
C LEU A 10 -20.63 41.73 18.74
N ILE A 11 -21.59 41.23 19.54
CA ILE A 11 -21.73 39.79 19.84
C ILE A 11 -22.07 38.98 18.58
N LEU A 12 -22.96 39.49 17.73
CA LEU A 12 -23.33 38.84 16.46
C LEU A 12 -22.16 38.82 15.45
N PHE A 13 -21.32 39.86 15.43
CA PHE A 13 -20.11 39.86 14.60
C PHE A 13 -19.04 38.89 15.11
N CYS A 14 -18.86 38.77 16.42
CA CYS A 14 -17.90 37.82 17.00
C CYS A 14 -18.30 36.35 16.75
N THR A 15 -19.59 36.02 16.76
CA THR A 15 -20.05 34.64 16.50
C THR A 15 -20.03 34.27 15.01
N HIS A 16 -20.11 35.25 14.11
CA HIS A 16 -20.02 35.03 12.65
C HIS A 16 -18.59 34.80 12.15
N TYR A 17 -17.58 35.25 12.92
CA TYR A 17 -16.16 35.01 12.63
C TYR A 17 -15.58 33.76 13.31
N THR A 18 -16.29 33.18 14.28
CA THR A 18 -15.97 31.86 14.81
C THR A 18 -16.52 30.77 13.88
N SER A 19 -16.00 30.72 12.65
CA SER A 19 -15.94 29.47 11.91
C SER A 19 -15.31 28.43 12.84
N PRO A 20 -15.83 27.20 12.94
CA PRO A 20 -15.07 26.15 13.59
C PRO A 20 -13.82 25.94 12.72
N MET A 21 -12.72 26.59 13.09
CA MET A 21 -11.39 26.12 12.75
C MET A 21 -11.27 24.77 13.43
N GLN A 22 -11.79 23.76 12.73
CA GLN A 22 -11.51 22.37 13.00
C GLN A 22 -10.02 22.21 12.69
N CYS A 23 -9.19 22.55 13.69
CA CYS A 23 -7.82 22.12 13.78
C CYS A 23 -7.85 20.61 14.01
N PHE A 24 -8.25 19.86 12.99
CA PHE A 24 -7.94 18.44 12.95
C PHE A 24 -6.43 18.38 13.08
N PRO A 25 -5.87 17.71 14.11
CA PRO A 25 -4.45 17.48 14.15
C PRO A 25 -4.11 16.82 12.83
N LYS A 26 -3.30 17.49 11.99
CA LYS A 26 -2.77 16.91 10.75
C LYS A 26 -1.93 15.72 11.19
N ARG A 27 -2.57 14.55 11.31
CA ARG A 27 -1.88 13.30 11.63
C ARG A 27 -0.83 13.15 10.56
N ARG A 28 0.44 13.12 10.97
CA ARG A 28 1.53 12.85 10.04
C ARG A 28 1.21 11.51 9.37
N PRO A 29 1.21 11.45 8.03
CA PRO A 29 0.95 10.20 7.34
C PRO A 29 2.00 9.18 7.79
N ILE A 30 1.54 8.01 8.23
CA ILE A 30 2.43 6.90 8.59
C ILE A 30 3.04 6.40 7.28
N ILE A 31 4.37 6.46 7.17
CA ILE A 31 5.10 5.95 6.01
C ILE A 31 5.59 4.55 6.37
N TYR A 32 4.95 3.55 5.79
CA TYR A 32 5.33 2.14 5.95
C TYR A 32 6.60 1.80 5.16
N SER A 33 7.27 0.72 5.53
CA SER A 33 8.46 0.23 4.83
C SER A 33 8.12 -1.04 4.07
N ILE A 34 8.03 -0.95 2.73
CA ILE A 34 7.73 -2.12 1.91
C ILE A 34 8.82 -3.19 2.03
N ILE A 35 10.07 -2.77 2.26
CA ILE A 35 11.21 -3.67 2.50
C ILE A 35 10.97 -4.49 3.76
N GLN A 36 10.53 -3.85 4.86
CA GLN A 36 10.25 -4.56 6.11
C GLN A 36 9.10 -5.56 5.94
N PHE A 37 8.04 -5.17 5.24
CA PHE A 37 6.90 -6.03 4.98
C PHE A 37 7.24 -7.28 4.15
N VAL A 38 8.04 -7.13 3.09
CA VAL A 38 8.38 -8.26 2.19
C VAL A 38 9.60 -9.07 2.67
N SER A 39 10.36 -8.56 3.64
CA SER A 39 11.53 -9.23 4.22
C SER A 39 11.15 -10.35 5.18
N THR A 40 10.49 -11.38 4.64
CA THR A 40 10.03 -12.56 5.37
C THR A 40 10.41 -13.83 4.63
N ARG A 41 10.72 -14.89 5.39
CA ARG A 41 10.91 -16.25 4.84
C ARG A 41 9.58 -16.95 4.53
N GLN A 42 8.47 -16.40 5.02
CA GLN A 42 7.14 -16.95 4.79
C GLN A 42 6.62 -16.52 3.42
N ARG A 43 5.58 -17.22 2.95
CA ARG A 43 4.87 -16.80 1.73
C ARG A 43 4.02 -15.59 2.05
N VAL A 44 4.12 -14.58 1.20
CA VAL A 44 3.22 -13.44 1.22
C VAL A 44 2.05 -13.75 0.28
N TRP A 45 0.92 -14.15 0.86
CA TRP A 45 -0.29 -14.53 0.15
C TRP A 45 -1.11 -13.30 -0.21
N THR A 46 -1.61 -13.28 -1.44
CA THR A 46 -2.69 -12.37 -1.84
C THR A 46 -4.02 -12.97 -1.42
N TYR A 47 -4.69 -12.37 -0.46
CA TYR A 47 -5.97 -12.84 0.06
C TYR A 47 -7.15 -12.26 -0.72
N LYS A 48 -7.15 -10.94 -0.95
CA LYS A 48 -8.24 -10.25 -1.66
C LYS A 48 -7.69 -9.20 -2.60
N ILE A 49 -8.28 -9.12 -3.78
CA ILE A 49 -8.03 -8.08 -4.77
C ILE A 49 -9.30 -7.28 -5.01
N SER A 50 -9.16 -5.97 -5.18
CA SER A 50 -10.30 -5.06 -5.37
C SER A 50 -10.90 -5.13 -6.78
N GLN A 51 -10.11 -5.50 -7.79
CA GLN A 51 -10.61 -5.85 -9.11
C GLN A 51 -10.81 -7.35 -9.24
N GLY A 52 -11.92 -7.78 -9.85
CA GLY A 52 -12.12 -9.18 -10.21
C GLY A 52 -11.00 -9.66 -11.13
N GLY A 53 -10.46 -10.86 -10.86
CA GLY A 53 -9.38 -11.45 -11.64
C GLY A 53 -9.52 -12.96 -11.76
N ARG A 54 -8.96 -13.53 -12.82
CA ARG A 54 -8.92 -15.00 -13.04
C ARG A 54 -7.83 -15.70 -12.22
N LEU A 55 -6.89 -14.94 -11.66
CA LEU A 55 -5.78 -15.46 -10.87
C LEU A 55 -6.28 -15.86 -9.48
N ARG A 56 -5.93 -17.07 -9.04
CA ARG A 56 -6.29 -17.59 -7.71
C ARG A 56 -5.03 -18.01 -6.94
N CYS A 57 -5.15 -18.07 -5.62
CA CYS A 57 -4.11 -18.58 -4.71
C CYS A 57 -2.73 -17.96 -4.98
N GLN A 58 -2.69 -16.67 -5.27
CA GLN A 58 -1.45 -15.97 -5.58
C GLN A 58 -0.62 -15.79 -4.32
N TYR A 59 0.68 -16.06 -4.39
CA TYR A 59 1.63 -15.75 -3.34
C TYR A 59 3.01 -15.41 -3.89
N ASN A 60 3.76 -14.64 -3.10
CA ASN A 60 5.17 -14.32 -3.36
C ASN A 60 6.06 -15.11 -2.39
N THR A 61 7.15 -15.65 -2.90
CA THR A 61 8.22 -16.27 -2.11
C THR A 61 9.52 -15.53 -2.38
N MET A 62 10.06 -14.87 -1.36
CA MET A 62 11.36 -14.20 -1.43
C MET A 62 12.47 -15.22 -1.70
N ARG A 63 13.39 -14.91 -2.62
CA ARG A 63 14.60 -15.69 -2.89
C ARG A 63 15.85 -15.00 -2.36
N ALA A 64 15.99 -13.71 -2.62
CA ALA A 64 17.11 -12.89 -2.17
C ALA A 64 16.64 -11.45 -1.97
N ILE A 65 17.25 -10.74 -1.03
CA ILE A 65 16.91 -9.34 -0.75
C ILE A 65 18.18 -8.57 -0.38
N THR A 66 18.27 -7.34 -0.86
CA THR A 66 19.26 -6.32 -0.50
C THR A 66 18.51 -5.03 -0.15
N PRO A 67 19.18 -4.00 0.39
CA PRO A 67 18.54 -2.71 0.63
C PRO A 67 17.94 -2.04 -0.62
N GLN A 68 18.39 -2.42 -1.82
CA GLN A 68 17.96 -1.83 -3.09
C GLN A 68 16.92 -2.68 -3.83
N GLN A 69 16.92 -3.99 -3.63
CA GLN A 69 16.07 -4.88 -4.42
C GLN A 69 15.75 -6.21 -3.74
N MET A 70 14.72 -6.88 -4.25
CA MET A 70 14.35 -8.25 -3.92
C MET A 70 14.17 -9.07 -5.19
N VAL A 71 14.73 -10.28 -5.21
CA VAL A 71 14.37 -11.32 -6.19
C VAL A 71 13.36 -12.25 -5.54
N TYR A 72 12.24 -12.51 -6.21
CA TYR A 72 11.16 -13.33 -5.67
C TYR A 72 10.40 -14.08 -6.76
N ASN A 73 9.78 -15.18 -6.37
CA ASN A 73 8.86 -15.91 -7.25
C ASN A 73 7.42 -15.55 -6.92
N ARG A 74 6.64 -15.12 -7.91
CA ARG A 74 5.19 -14.97 -7.80
C ARG A 74 4.51 -16.20 -8.39
N THR A 75 3.89 -17.01 -7.55
CA THR A 75 3.14 -18.20 -7.95
C THR A 75 1.64 -17.91 -7.89
N TYR A 76 0.89 -18.43 -8.84
CA TYR A 76 -0.57 -18.31 -8.90
C TYR A 76 -1.19 -19.50 -9.66
N LEU A 77 -2.49 -19.70 -9.47
CA LEU A 77 -3.30 -20.61 -10.28
C LEU A 77 -4.01 -19.83 -11.38
N TYR A 78 -3.90 -20.31 -12.62
CA TYR A 78 -4.63 -19.80 -13.77
C TYR A 78 -5.15 -20.97 -14.60
N ALA A 79 -6.46 -20.99 -14.87
CA ALA A 79 -7.12 -22.08 -15.60
C ALA A 79 -6.80 -23.48 -15.04
N GLY A 80 -6.78 -23.64 -13.72
CA GLY A 80 -6.45 -24.91 -13.06
C GLY A 80 -4.96 -25.25 -13.00
N HIS A 81 -4.10 -24.52 -13.72
CA HIS A 81 -2.66 -24.77 -13.75
C HIS A 81 -1.89 -23.84 -12.83
N ARG A 82 -0.91 -24.39 -12.11
CA ARG A 82 0.04 -23.60 -11.32
C ARG A 82 1.10 -22.99 -12.23
N ARG A 83 1.24 -21.67 -12.17
CA ARG A 83 2.29 -20.91 -12.85
C ARG A 83 3.14 -20.17 -11.83
N SER A 84 4.43 -20.03 -12.12
CA SER A 84 5.37 -19.26 -11.30
C SER A 84 6.25 -18.42 -12.19
N ILE A 85 6.41 -17.15 -11.85
CA ILE A 85 7.26 -16.20 -12.56
C ILE A 85 8.32 -15.64 -11.60
N SER A 86 9.56 -15.53 -12.07
CA SER A 86 10.65 -14.86 -11.33
C SER A 86 10.57 -13.36 -11.60
N LEU A 87 10.60 -12.57 -10.52
CA LEU A 87 10.41 -11.13 -10.54
C LEU A 87 11.49 -10.42 -9.73
N LEU A 88 11.76 -9.20 -10.16
CA LEU A 88 12.65 -8.26 -9.49
C LEU A 88 11.81 -7.11 -8.93
N GLY A 89 11.83 -6.94 -7.61
CA GLY A 89 11.26 -5.79 -6.90
C GLY A 89 12.34 -4.79 -6.58
N LEU A 90 12.29 -3.59 -7.14
CA LEU A 90 13.27 -2.53 -6.91
C LEU A 90 12.71 -1.50 -5.94
N PHE A 91 13.35 -1.33 -4.81
CA PHE A 91 12.88 -0.43 -3.76
C PHE A 91 13.14 1.02 -4.13
N ASP A 92 12.14 1.87 -3.93
CA ASP A 92 12.26 3.30 -4.17
C ASP A 92 12.95 3.97 -2.97
N ALA A 93 14.16 4.50 -3.20
CA ALA A 93 14.95 5.15 -2.16
C ALA A 93 14.29 6.44 -1.62
N GLN A 94 13.47 7.12 -2.43
CA GLN A 94 12.73 8.32 -2.03
C GLN A 94 11.42 7.96 -1.34
N HIS A 95 10.78 6.86 -1.76
CA HIS A 95 9.48 6.42 -1.26
C HIS A 95 9.58 5.03 -0.62
N ARG A 96 9.87 4.97 0.68
CA ARG A 96 10.10 3.72 1.43
C ARG A 96 8.96 2.70 1.38
N ASN A 97 7.75 3.14 1.07
CA ASN A 97 6.58 2.29 0.94
C ASN A 97 6.37 1.76 -0.50
N ARG A 98 7.30 1.99 -1.42
CA ARG A 98 7.12 1.70 -2.84
C ARG A 98 8.22 0.82 -3.41
N MET A 99 7.84 -0.04 -4.35
CA MET A 99 8.76 -0.78 -5.20
C MET A 99 8.28 -0.85 -6.66
N TYR A 100 9.21 -0.93 -7.60
CA TYR A 100 8.94 -1.20 -9.01
C TYR A 100 9.11 -2.68 -9.29
N VAL A 101 8.14 -3.28 -9.99
CA VAL A 101 8.15 -4.70 -10.33
C VAL A 101 8.62 -4.89 -11.77
N ARG A 102 9.66 -5.69 -11.96
CA ARG A 102 10.25 -6.03 -13.26
C ARG A 102 10.33 -7.54 -13.46
N THR A 103 10.43 -7.97 -14.71
CA THR A 103 10.84 -9.35 -15.02
C THR A 103 12.27 -9.60 -14.54
N ASP A 104 12.52 -10.78 -13.98
CA ASP A 104 13.86 -11.25 -13.63
C ASP A 104 14.51 -11.98 -14.82
N ASP A 105 14.49 -11.33 -15.98
CA ASP A 105 15.14 -11.77 -17.21
C ASP A 105 16.11 -10.70 -17.73
N LEU A 106 16.80 -10.97 -18.83
CA LEU A 106 17.75 -10.03 -19.42
C LEU A 106 17.11 -8.71 -19.86
N ARG A 107 15.81 -8.70 -20.17
CA ARG A 107 15.09 -7.50 -20.63
C ARG A 107 14.67 -6.59 -19.49
N ARG A 108 14.49 -7.13 -18.28
CA ARG A 108 14.06 -6.38 -17.08
C ARG A 108 12.85 -5.49 -17.33
N THR A 109 11.87 -6.02 -18.05
CA THR A 109 10.66 -5.32 -18.47
C THR A 109 9.90 -4.81 -17.25
N LEU A 110 9.54 -3.52 -17.23
CA LEU A 110 8.70 -2.94 -16.17
C LEU A 110 7.27 -3.47 -16.28
N LEU A 111 6.80 -4.14 -15.23
CA LEU A 111 5.44 -4.66 -15.15
C LEU A 111 4.51 -3.72 -14.39
N GLY A 112 5.05 -2.96 -13.44
CA GLY A 112 4.27 -2.02 -12.66
C GLY A 112 4.98 -1.52 -11.41
N MET A 113 4.19 -0.95 -10.51
CA MET A 113 4.60 -0.39 -9.23
C MET A 113 3.70 -0.91 -8.12
N GLU A 114 4.28 -1.25 -6.99
CA GLU A 114 3.58 -1.71 -5.79
C GLU A 114 3.86 -0.73 -4.65
N THR A 115 2.81 -0.19 -4.04
CA THR A 115 2.88 0.78 -2.93
C THR A 115 2.14 0.25 -1.72
N LEU A 116 2.85 0.07 -0.60
CA LEU A 116 2.30 -0.32 0.69
C LEU A 116 1.54 0.87 1.30
N LEU A 117 0.23 0.70 1.50
CA LEU A 117 -0.68 1.70 2.04
C LEU A 117 -0.97 1.48 3.53
N TYR A 118 -0.88 0.23 3.97
CA TYR A 118 -1.12 -0.16 5.35
C TYR A 118 -0.29 -1.38 5.70
N GLU A 119 0.17 -1.44 6.93
CA GLU A 119 0.86 -2.60 7.53
C GLU A 119 0.34 -2.80 8.94
N ALA A 120 0.02 -4.04 9.30
CA ALA A 120 -0.29 -4.40 10.68
C ALA A 120 0.95 -4.30 11.57
N THR A 121 0.74 -4.07 12.86
CA THR A 121 1.82 -3.86 13.85
C THR A 121 2.83 -5.00 13.93
N ASN A 122 2.44 -6.22 13.57
CA ASN A 122 3.26 -7.42 13.58
C ASN A 122 3.73 -7.86 12.17
N THR A 123 3.60 -6.98 11.18
CA THR A 123 3.92 -7.22 9.75
C THR A 123 3.23 -8.43 9.11
N SER A 124 2.22 -9.01 9.78
CA SER A 124 1.53 -10.21 9.32
C SER A 124 0.58 -9.96 8.16
N CYS A 125 0.09 -8.73 8.00
CA CYS A 125 -0.75 -8.34 6.88
C CYS A 125 -0.51 -6.89 6.45
N GLY A 126 -0.85 -6.60 5.20
CA GLY A 126 -0.70 -5.27 4.63
C GLY A 126 -1.58 -5.06 3.41
N VAL A 127 -1.88 -3.80 3.10
CA VAL A 127 -2.63 -3.42 1.90
C VAL A 127 -1.65 -2.78 0.92
N VAL A 128 -1.56 -3.37 -0.27
CA VAL A 128 -0.67 -2.93 -1.35
C VAL A 128 -1.52 -2.43 -2.50
N LYS A 129 -1.25 -1.21 -2.97
CA LYS A 129 -1.75 -0.71 -4.26
C LYS A 129 -0.80 -1.16 -5.35
N THR A 130 -1.32 -1.85 -6.35
CA THR A 130 -0.60 -2.27 -7.55
C THR A 130 -1.05 -1.40 -8.72
N GLU A 131 -0.08 -0.83 -9.44
CA GLU A 131 -0.29 0.02 -10.61
C GLU A 131 0.47 -0.58 -11.79
N SER A 132 -0.24 -0.93 -12.86
CA SER A 132 0.30 -1.43 -14.12
C SER A 132 -0.19 -0.57 -15.28
N ILE A 133 0.34 -0.78 -16.50
CA ILE A 133 -0.06 0.00 -17.68
C ILE A 133 -1.58 -0.09 -17.86
N GLY A 134 -2.27 1.03 -17.64
CA GLY A 134 -3.73 1.17 -17.81
C GLY A 134 -4.60 0.62 -16.68
N SER A 135 -4.04 0.13 -15.56
CA SER A 135 -4.84 -0.41 -14.46
C SER A 135 -4.22 -0.19 -13.08
N ALA A 136 -5.06 0.07 -12.08
CA ALA A 136 -4.68 0.17 -10.69
C ALA A 136 -5.66 -0.60 -9.81
N PHE A 137 -5.16 -1.41 -8.89
CA PHE A 137 -5.98 -2.17 -7.96
C PHE A 137 -5.28 -2.34 -6.60
N PHE A 138 -6.08 -2.49 -5.56
CA PHE A 138 -5.63 -2.80 -4.20
C PHE A 138 -5.62 -4.30 -3.94
N VAL A 139 -4.62 -4.73 -3.19
CA VAL A 139 -4.33 -6.12 -2.81
C VAL A 139 -4.15 -6.20 -1.31
N LEU A 140 -4.98 -6.99 -0.64
CA LEU A 140 -4.76 -7.38 0.75
C LEU A 140 -3.82 -8.59 0.79
N SER A 141 -2.69 -8.43 1.46
CA SER A 141 -1.61 -9.41 1.52
C SER A 141 -1.35 -9.88 2.96
N PHE A 142 -0.99 -11.16 3.13
CA PHE A 142 -0.67 -11.76 4.42
C PHE A 142 0.66 -12.51 4.37
N SER A 143 1.58 -12.21 5.29
CA SER A 143 2.71 -13.09 5.60
C SER A 143 2.24 -14.14 6.60
N SER A 144 2.00 -15.37 6.15
CA SER A 144 1.55 -16.46 7.03
C SER A 144 2.39 -17.72 6.83
N SER A 145 2.79 -18.33 7.94
CA SER A 145 3.31 -19.71 8.02
C SER A 145 2.21 -20.77 7.96
N ARG A 146 0.94 -20.39 8.19
CA ARG A 146 -0.20 -21.31 8.12
C ARG A 146 -0.80 -21.30 6.71
N LYS A 147 -0.81 -22.47 6.08
CA LYS A 147 -1.61 -22.75 4.88
C LYS A 147 -3.08 -22.57 5.25
N PHE A 148 -3.79 -21.69 4.54
CA PHE A 148 -5.25 -21.69 4.53
C PHE A 148 -5.74 -22.73 3.54
#